data_AF-A0A925QYK1-F1
#
_entry.id   AF-A0A925QYK1-F1
#
_cell.length_a   1.000
_cell.length_b   1.000
_cell.length_c   1.000
_cell.angle_alpha   90.00
_cell.angle_beta   90.00
_cell.angle_gamma   90.00
#
_symmetry.space_group_name_H-M   'P 1'
#
loop_
_entity.id
_entity.type
_entity.pdbx_description
1 polymer ?
#
loop_
_entity_poly.entity_id
_entity_poly.type
_entity_poly.pdbx_seq_one_letter_code
_entity_poly.pdbx_strand_id
1 'polypeptide(L)' 'MAGREVLFEFRQIGAYVKVSAIDCLTGLEVSIVGDVKAGEVRLKQTALKKLEYVLAKQTGG' A
#
# COMPACT_ATOMS: atom_id res chain seq x y z
N MET A 1 15.47 -2.28 3.11
CA MET A 1 15.07 -1.97 1.72
C MET A 1 15.52 -0.55 1.41
N ALA A 2 16.79 -0.35 1.05
CA ALA A 2 17.25 0.97 0.59
C ALA A 2 16.93 1.07 -0.91
N GLY A 3 16.09 2.05 -1.31
CA GLY A 3 15.88 2.42 -2.71
C GLY A 3 14.65 1.83 -3.42
N ARG A 4 13.68 1.24 -2.72
CA ARG A 4 12.44 0.76 -3.36
C ARG A 4 11.41 1.89 -3.42
N GLU A 5 11.18 2.43 -4.62
CA GLU A 5 10.18 3.47 -4.85
C GLU A 5 8.77 2.86 -4.88
N VAL A 6 7.88 3.42 -4.05
CA VAL A 6 6.49 2.99 -3.94
C VAL A 6 5.58 4.18 -4.19
N LEU A 7 4.68 4.04 -5.17
CA LEU A 7 3.62 5.01 -5.44
C LEU A 7 2.41 4.69 -4.58
N PHE A 8 1.76 5.72 -4.06
CA PHE A 8 0.53 5.58 -3.28
C PHE A 8 -0.63 6.34 -3.93
N GLU A 9 -1.76 5.67 -4.13
CA GLU A 9 -3.02 6.29 -4.56
C GLU A 9 -4.01 6.31 -3.39
N PHE A 10 -4.70 7.44 -3.19
CA PHE A 10 -5.77 7.61 -2.21
C PHE A 10 -7.10 7.88 -2.91
N ARG A 11 -8.11 7.08 -2.60
CA ARG A 11 -9.48 7.24 -3.12
C ARG A 11 -10.46 7.22 -1.95
N GLN A 12 -11.01 8.38 -1.61
CA GLN A 12 -12.06 8.47 -0.61
C GLN A 12 -13.41 8.02 -1.20
N ILE A 13 -14.10 7.15 -0.48
CA ILE A 13 -15.43 6.61 -0.81
C ILE A 13 -16.28 6.73 0.45
N GLY A 14 -17.02 7.84 0.56
CA GLY A 14 -17.80 8.16 1.75
C GLY A 14 -16.92 8.30 3.00
N ALA A 15 -17.20 7.49 4.02
CA ALA A 15 -16.47 7.45 5.28
C ALA A 15 -15.16 6.63 5.22
N TYR A 16 -14.89 5.98 4.10
CA TYR A 16 -13.73 5.12 3.91
C TYR A 16 -12.75 5.71 2.91
N VAL A 17 -11.51 5.27 2.98
CA VAL A 17 -10.49 5.56 1.98
C VAL A 17 -9.83 4.26 1.54
N LYS A 18 -9.84 4.03 0.22
CA LYS A 18 -9.02 3.00 -0.40
C LYS A 18 -7.63 3.59 -0.63
N VAL A 19 -6.61 2.84 -0.21
CA VAL A 19 -5.22 3.20 -0.45
C VAL A 19 -4.55 2.09 -1.24
N SER A 20 -4.06 2.41 -2.44
CA SER A 20 -3.22 1.50 -3.22
C SER A 20 -1.75 1.83 -3.00
N ALA A 21 -0.92 0.80 -2.88
CA ALA A 21 0.54 0.89 -2.88
C ALA A 21 1.07 0.07 -4.06
N ILE A 22 1.87 0.71 -4.91
CA ILE A 22 2.38 0.15 -6.15
C ILE A 22 3.89 0.19 -6.11
N ASP A 23 4.51 -0.98 -6.26
CA ASP A 23 5.96 -1.07 -6.39
C ASP A 23 6.42 -0.66 -7.80
N CYS A 24 7.30 0.34 -7.93
CA CYS A 24 7.77 0.82 -9.23
C CYS A 24 8.61 -0.21 -10.00
N LEU A 25 9.28 -1.14 -9.31
CA LEU A 25 10.18 -2.11 -9.94
C LEU A 25 9.42 -3.31 -10.52
N THR A 26 8.46 -3.86 -9.77
CA THR A 26 7.71 -5.06 -10.19
C THR A 26 6.34 -4.76 -10.78
N GLY A 27 5.84 -3.54 -10.61
CA GLY A 27 4.46 -3.17 -10.95
C GLY A 27 3.41 -3.82 -10.03
N LEU A 28 3.84 -4.48 -8.94
CA LEU A 28 2.91 -5.10 -8.00
C LEU A 28 2.10 -4.04 -7.29
N GLU A 29 0.77 -4.12 -7.43
CA GLU A 29 -0.17 -3.28 -6.71
C GLU A 29 -0.88 -4.08 -5.60
N VAL A 30 -0.99 -3.48 -4.42
CA VAL A 30 -1.91 -3.93 -3.38
C VAL A 30 -2.79 -2.78 -2.93
N SER A 31 -4.01 -3.08 -2.48
CA SER A 31 -4.88 -2.07 -1.87
C SER A 31 -5.32 -2.45 -0.47
N ILE A 32 -5.56 -1.43 0.37
CA ILE A 32 -6.24 -1.54 1.66
C ILE A 32 -7.45 -0.60 1.68
N VAL A 33 -8.37 -0.81 2.63
CA VAL A 33 -9.44 0.12 2.95
C VAL A 33 -9.32 0.47 4.43
N GLY A 34 -9.45 1.75 4.77
CA GLY A 34 -9.44 2.21 6.15
C GLY A 34 -10.41 3.36 6.38
N ASP A 35 -10.58 3.73 7.64
CA ASP A 35 -11.36 4.90 8.05
C ASP A 35 -10.64 6.18 7.58
N VAL A 36 -11.39 7.15 7.04
CA VAL A 36 -10.84 8.45 6.64
C VAL A 36 -10.14 9.19 7.80
N LYS A 37 -10.56 8.93 9.04
CA LYS A 37 -10.00 9.53 10.26
C LYS A 37 -8.71 8.86 10.75
N ALA A 38 -8.32 7.71 10.17
CA ALA A 38 -7.12 6.98 10.59
C ALA A 38 -5.81 7.74 10.27
N GLY A 39 -5.88 8.74 9.37
CA GLY A 39 -4.76 9.58 8.97
C GLY A 39 -3.90 8.96 7.86
N GLU A 40 -3.44 9.80 6.94
CA GLU A 40 -2.71 9.39 5.73
C GLU A 40 -1.47 8.54 6.04
N VAL A 41 -0.64 8.95 7.01
CA VAL A 41 0.59 8.26 7.38
C VAL A 41 0.32 6.81 7.80
N ARG A 42 -0.70 6.58 8.62
CA ARG A 42 -1.04 5.25 9.12
C ARG A 42 -1.57 4.36 8.00
N LEU A 43 -2.36 4.91 7.10
CA LEU A 43 -2.87 4.20 5.93
C LEU A 43 -1.73 3.86 4.95
N LYS A 44 -0.82 4.80 4.67
CA LYS A 44 0.41 4.54 3.87
C LYS A 44 1.22 3.40 4.44
N GLN A 45 1.53 3.46 5.74
CA GLN A 45 2.30 2.40 6.41
C GLN A 45 1.62 1.05 6.36
N THR A 46 0.29 1.02 6.50
CA THR A 46 -0.48 -0.22 6.43
C THR A 46 -0.46 -0.81 5.02
N ALA A 47 -0.61 0.03 3.99
CA ALA A 47 -0.52 -0.39 2.59
C ALA A 47 0.90 -0.88 2.24
N LEU A 48 1.93 -0.17 2.71
CA LEU A 48 3.33 -0.55 2.53
C LEU A 48 3.63 -1.92 3.13
N LYS A 49 3.24 -2.15 4.40
CA LYS A 49 3.44 -3.45 5.06
C LYS A 49 2.77 -4.61 4.29
N LYS A 50 1.58 -4.36 3.74
CA LYS A 50 0.90 -5.34 2.89
C LYS A 50 1.68 -5.60 1.61
N LEU A 51 2.20 -4.56 0.96
CA LEU A 51 3.02 -4.68 -0.25
C LEU A 51 4.27 -5.50 0.01
N GLU A 52 5.00 -5.20 1.09
CA GLU A 52 6.19 -5.94 1.52
C GLU A 52 5.89 -7.42 1.77
N TYR A 53 4.77 -7.71 2.45
CA TYR A 53 4.34 -9.09 2.69
C TYR A 53 4.07 -9.86 1.40
N VAL A 54 3.36 -9.25 0.44
CA VAL A 54 3.03 -9.90 -0.84
C VAL A 54 4.27 -10.06 -1.72
N LEU A 55 5.20 -9.09 -1.72
CA LEU A 55 6.50 -9.20 -2.39
C LEU A 55 7.31 -10.37 -1.83
N ALA A 56 7.44 -10.44 -0.50
CA ALA A 56 8.17 -11.52 0.16
C ALA A 56 7.57 -12.91 -0.18
N LYS A 57 6.24 -13.00 -0.25
CA LYS A 57 5.54 -14.24 -0.64
C LYS A 57 5.82 -14.64 -2.09
N GLN A 58 6.03 -13.70 -3.01
CA GLN A 58 6.31 -14.00 -4.42
C GLN A 58 7.77 -14.41 -4.67
N THR A 59 8.72 -13.89 -3.89
CA THR A 59 10.14 -14.26 -4.03
C THR A 59 10.48 -15.59 -3.34
N GLY A 60 9.66 -16.05 -2.39
CA GLY A 60 9.87 -17.27 -1.60
C GLY A 60 9.09 -18.50 -2.08
N GLY A 61 8.75 -18.60 -3.36
CA GLY A 61 8.02 -19.73 -3.97
C GLY A 61 8.87 -20.52 -4.95
#